data_AF-A0A9P8MR71-F1
#
_entry.id   AF-A0A9P8MR71-F1
#
_cell.length_a   1.000
_cell.length_b   1.000
_cell.length_c   1.000
_cell.angle_alpha   90.00
_cell.angle_beta   90.00
_cell.angle_gamma   90.00
#
_symmetry.space_group_name_H-M   'P 1'
#
loop_
_entity.id
_entity.type
_entity.pdbx_description
1 polymer ?
#
loop_
_entity_poly.entity_id
_entity_poly.type
_entity_poly.pdbx_seq_one_letter_code
_entity_poly.pdbx_strand_id
1 'polypeptide(L)'
;MSVHVEWACSTPNGGLATAMERLARQIAEEGEYYEVAILSTPKTASGGRSAKPHFKVRLLGTNNRSEVTHEHLIKIEHRSATGHSSRYVTNRQARGPGYSYETLVATNGPPTGCPKRRRLQREAEAAAGVPDGWYPDPQAAYSGKAERYFANGQWTEHTR
;
A
#
# COMPACT_ATOMS: atom_id res chain seq x y z
N MET A 1 -0.57 18.73 14.68
CA MET A 1 0.23 18.00 15.67
C MET A 1 1.47 17.47 14.96
N SER A 2 2.67 17.81 15.43
CA SER A 2 3.94 17.37 14.83
C SER A 2 4.23 15.93 15.23
N VAL A 3 4.42 15.04 14.25
CA VAL A 3 4.73 13.62 14.47
C VAL A 3 6.22 13.50 14.84
N HIS A 4 6.49 12.96 16.02
CA HIS A 4 7.85 12.69 16.49
C HIS A 4 8.36 11.41 15.82
N VAL A 5 9.28 11.56 14.86
CA VAL A 5 9.97 10.42 14.23
C VAL A 5 11.23 10.15 15.03
N GLU A 6 11.20 9.14 15.90
CA GLU A 6 12.40 8.73 16.64
C GLU A 6 13.21 7.76 15.76
N TRP A 7 14.35 8.26 15.28
CA TRP A 7 15.32 7.48 14.52
C TRP A 7 16.64 7.42 15.28
N ALA A 8 17.17 6.22 15.48
CA ALA A 8 18.52 6.01 15.98
C ALA A 8 19.28 5.09 15.02
N CYS A 9 20.13 5.66 14.14
CA CYS A 9 21.37 4.97 13.77
C CYS A 9 22.58 5.86 14.04
N SER A 10 23.68 5.21 14.33
CA SER A 10 24.95 5.81 14.70
C SER A 10 25.71 6.51 13.56
N THR A 11 25.15 6.62 12.33
CA THR A 11 25.46 7.68 11.31
C THR A 11 24.88 7.37 9.91
N PRO A 12 24.30 8.39 9.24
CA PRO A 12 24.27 8.49 7.78
C PRO A 12 24.45 9.96 7.35
N ASN A 13 25.69 10.42 7.10
CA ASN A 13 25.92 11.78 6.63
C ASN A 13 25.72 11.86 5.12
N GLY A 14 24.68 12.57 4.67
CA GLY A 14 24.50 12.97 3.27
C GLY A 14 23.17 12.55 2.64
N GLY A 15 22.03 13.06 3.12
CA GLY A 15 20.74 13.02 2.40
C GLY A 15 20.05 11.66 2.23
N LEU A 16 20.72 10.53 2.48
CA LEU A 16 20.13 9.20 2.37
C LEU A 16 18.96 9.00 3.36
N ALA A 17 19.10 9.45 4.60
CA ALA A 17 18.04 9.37 5.60
C ALA A 17 16.80 10.14 5.13
N THR A 18 16.99 11.38 4.66
CA THR A 18 15.94 12.20 4.07
C THR A 18 15.26 11.53 2.88
N ALA A 19 16.05 10.88 2.00
CA ALA A 19 15.50 10.14 0.88
C ALA A 19 14.68 8.91 1.34
N MET A 20 15.14 8.17 2.35
CA MET A 20 14.40 7.05 2.91
C MET A 20 13.09 7.50 3.56
N GLU A 21 13.12 8.57 4.33
CA GLU A 21 11.92 9.16 4.93
C GLU A 21 10.93 9.60 3.87
N ARG A 22 11.39 10.28 2.80
CA ARG A 22 10.54 10.67 1.67
C ARG A 22 9.87 9.45 1.03
N LEU A 23 10.63 8.40 0.74
CA LEU A 23 10.08 7.17 0.14
C LEU A 23 9.10 6.46 1.08
N ALA A 24 9.42 6.40 2.37
CA ALA A 24 8.57 5.78 3.37
C ALA A 24 7.24 6.54 3.53
N ARG A 25 7.27 7.87 3.52
CA ARG A 25 6.07 8.72 3.54
C ARG A 25 5.23 8.55 2.29
N GLN A 26 5.85 8.50 1.10
CA GLN A 26 5.11 8.27 -0.14
C GLN A 26 4.32 6.95 -0.09
N ILE A 27 4.94 5.86 0.37
CA ILE A 27 4.27 4.57 0.53
C ILE A 27 3.18 4.61 1.60
N ALA A 28 3.42 5.36 2.69
CA ALA A 28 2.42 5.56 3.74
C ALA A 28 1.18 6.28 3.20
N GLU A 29 1.37 7.39 2.48
CA GLU A 29 0.31 8.18 1.85
C GLU A 29 -0.46 7.37 0.80
N GLU A 30 0.23 6.66 -0.09
CA GLU A 30 -0.39 5.79 -1.10
C GLU A 30 -1.24 4.68 -0.46
N GLY A 31 -0.86 4.21 0.72
CA GLY A 31 -1.52 3.15 1.47
C GLY A 31 -2.56 3.60 2.49
N GLU A 32 -2.74 4.91 2.72
CA GLU A 32 -3.57 5.48 3.80
C GLU A 32 -3.11 5.08 5.22
N TYR A 33 -1.79 5.07 5.43
CA TYR A 33 -1.18 4.92 6.76
C TYR A 33 -0.97 6.30 7.41
N TYR A 34 -1.17 6.41 8.72
CA TYR A 34 -1.00 7.66 9.45
C TYR A 34 0.39 7.81 10.08
N GLU A 35 1.11 6.70 10.28
CA GLU A 35 2.45 6.70 10.88
C GLU A 35 3.38 5.72 10.16
N VAL A 36 4.66 6.10 10.10
CA VAL A 36 5.72 5.28 9.53
C VAL A 36 6.98 5.35 10.40
N ALA A 37 7.57 4.18 10.68
CA ALA A 37 8.85 4.06 11.37
C ALA A 37 9.84 3.27 10.51
N ILE A 38 11.04 3.81 10.31
CA ILE A 38 12.10 3.14 9.55
C ILE A 38 12.81 2.15 10.48
N LEU A 39 12.77 0.86 10.13
CA LEU A 39 13.31 -0.23 10.97
C LEU A 39 14.73 -0.63 10.59
N SER A 40 15.20 -0.29 9.39
CA SER A 40 16.55 -0.68 8.96
C SER A 40 17.17 0.32 7.99
N THR A 41 18.50 0.32 7.95
CA THR A 41 19.24 0.94 6.84
C THR A 41 19.06 0.13 5.54
N PRO A 42 19.34 0.71 4.36
CA PRO A 42 19.25 0.02 3.09
C PRO A 42 20.29 -1.09 3.00
N LYS A 43 19.82 -2.31 2.73
CA LYS A 43 20.63 -3.50 2.52
C LYS A 43 20.35 -4.06 1.13
N THR A 44 21.36 -4.63 0.50
CA THR A 44 21.18 -5.53 -0.64
C THR A 44 20.87 -6.91 -0.10
N ALA A 45 19.79 -7.56 -0.56
CA ALA A 45 19.56 -8.96 -0.18
C ALA A 45 20.77 -9.78 -0.63
N SER A 46 21.33 -10.57 0.28
CA SER A 46 22.51 -11.43 0.09
C SER A 46 22.20 -12.66 -0.79
N GLY A 47 21.45 -12.48 -1.87
CA GLY A 47 20.96 -13.55 -2.74
C GLY A 47 20.98 -13.14 -4.21
N GLY A 48 22.15 -13.31 -4.85
CA GLY A 48 22.27 -13.33 -6.31
C GLY A 48 22.48 -11.98 -7.01
N ARG A 49 22.93 -12.08 -8.27
CA ARG A 49 23.28 -10.99 -9.20
C ARG A 49 22.11 -10.04 -9.53
N SER A 50 20.92 -10.20 -8.94
CA SER A 50 19.67 -9.48 -9.26
C SER A 50 18.93 -8.93 -8.04
N ALA A 51 19.46 -9.09 -6.82
CA ALA A 51 18.80 -8.62 -5.61
C ALA A 51 18.65 -7.08 -5.60
N LYS A 52 17.40 -6.59 -5.52
CA LYS A 52 17.13 -5.17 -5.36
C LYS A 52 17.51 -4.71 -3.93
N PRO A 53 18.20 -3.57 -3.80
CA PRO A 53 18.43 -2.96 -2.50
C PRO A 53 17.09 -2.56 -1.89
N HIS A 54 17.01 -2.63 -0.57
CA HIS A 54 15.77 -2.40 0.15
C HIS A 54 16.01 -1.98 1.60
N PHE A 55 14.98 -1.42 2.24
CA PHE A 55 14.96 -1.20 3.68
C PHE A 55 13.60 -1.58 4.25
N LYS A 56 13.57 -1.88 5.55
CA LYS A 56 12.34 -2.25 6.27
C LYS A 56 11.72 -1.01 6.92
N VAL A 57 10.40 -0.95 6.87
CA VAL A 57 9.58 0.05 7.55
C VAL A 57 8.44 -0.64 8.29
N ARG A 58 7.99 -0.02 9.38
CA ARG A 58 6.72 -0.31 10.03
C ARG A 58 5.74 0.77 9.62
N LEU A 59 4.57 0.37 9.14
CA LEU A 59 3.48 1.25 8.73
C LEU A 59 2.31 1.01 9.66
N LEU A 60 1.78 2.07 10.28
CA LEU A 60 0.59 2.00 11.13
C LEU A 60 -0.55 2.76 10.46
N GLY A 61 -1.70 2.09 10.40
CA GLY A 61 -2.91 2.60 9.77
C GLY A 61 -4.13 2.22 10.59
N THR A 62 -5.29 2.72 10.17
CA THR A 62 -6.57 2.37 10.77
C THR A 62 -7.47 1.72 9.74
N ASN A 63 -8.19 0.67 10.15
CA ASN A 63 -9.23 0.06 9.34
C ASN A 63 -10.48 -0.15 10.19
N ASN A 64 -11.57 0.57 9.87
CA ASN A 64 -12.86 0.48 10.59
C ASN A 64 -12.71 0.45 12.12
N ARG A 65 -11.93 1.41 12.66
CA ARG A 65 -11.61 1.58 14.10
C ARG A 65 -10.61 0.59 14.70
N SER A 66 -10.12 -0.38 13.94
CA SER A 66 -9.03 -1.25 14.37
C SER A 66 -7.69 -0.72 13.87
N GLU A 67 -6.66 -0.77 14.71
CA GLU A 67 -5.29 -0.48 14.29
C GLU A 67 -4.75 -1.62 13.42
N VAL A 68 -4.03 -1.24 12.37
CA VAL A 68 -3.38 -2.16 11.43
C VAL A 68 -1.91 -1.81 11.39
N THR A 69 -1.06 -2.78 11.73
CA THR A 69 0.40 -2.63 11.65
C THR A 69 0.94 -3.55 10.56
N HIS A 70 1.75 -2.99 9.66
CA HIS A 70 2.46 -3.75 8.63
C HIS A 70 3.96 -3.51 8.70
N GLU A 71 4.73 -4.58 8.81
CA GLU A 71 6.14 -4.55 8.43
C GLU A 71 6.27 -4.71 6.92
N HIS A 72 6.87 -3.73 6.27
CA HIS A 72 6.99 -3.69 4.82
C HIS A 72 8.44 -3.46 4.37
N LEU A 73 8.80 -4.07 3.26
CA LEU A 73 10.12 -3.96 2.65
C LEU A 73 9.99 -3.03 1.42
N ILE A 74 10.60 -1.85 1.51
CA ILE A 74 10.64 -0.88 0.41
C ILE A 74 11.89 -1.17 -0.42
N LYS A 75 11.70 -1.58 -1.68
CA LYS A 75 12.75 -1.84 -2.66
C LYS A 75 13.08 -0.54 -3.39
N ILE A 76 14.35 -0.18 -3.45
CA ILE A 76 14.82 1.08 -4.00
C ILE A 76 15.62 0.91 -5.29
N GLU A 77 15.56 1.91 -6.16
CA GLU A 77 16.44 2.05 -7.33
C GLU A 77 16.75 3.53 -7.60
N HIS A 78 17.77 3.80 -8.40
CA HIS A 78 18.00 5.14 -8.96
C HIS A 78 17.26 5.28 -10.27
N ARG A 79 16.60 6.40 -10.47
CA ARG A 79 16.15 6.84 -11.80
C ARG A 79 16.95 8.06 -12.23
N SER A 80 17.68 7.93 -13.35
CA SER A 80 18.32 9.08 -13.97
C SER A 80 17.27 10.09 -14.45
N ALA A 81 17.70 11.34 -14.69
CA ALA A 81 16.87 12.36 -15.32
C ALA A 81 16.30 11.94 -16.69
N THR A 82 16.97 10.99 -17.36
CA THR A 82 16.55 10.38 -18.64
C THR A 82 15.65 9.16 -18.46
N GLY A 83 15.13 8.91 -17.25
CA GLY A 83 14.21 7.81 -16.94
C GLY A 83 14.85 6.42 -16.88
N HIS A 84 16.17 6.31 -17.02
CA HIS A 84 16.85 5.02 -16.95
C HIS A 84 17.00 4.59 -15.49
N SER A 85 16.50 3.39 -15.18
CA SER A 85 16.60 2.81 -13.85
C SER A 85 17.94 2.09 -13.68
N SER A 86 18.77 2.52 -12.74
CA SER A 86 19.98 1.81 -12.33
C SER A 86 19.83 1.32 -10.89
N ARG A 87 20.48 0.20 -10.56
CA ARG A 87 20.39 -0.36 -9.21
C ARG A 87 21.14 0.55 -8.24
N TYR A 88 20.53 0.85 -7.10
CA TYR A 88 21.25 1.52 -6.01
C TYR A 88 22.45 0.66 -5.58
N VAL A 89 23.64 1.26 -5.61
CA VAL A 89 24.89 0.57 -5.30
C VAL A 89 25.24 0.86 -3.84
N THR A 90 25.20 -0.17 -3.00
CA THR A 90 25.57 -0.09 -1.58
C THR A 90 27.08 -0.01 -1.35
N ASN A 91 27.91 -0.08 -2.40
CA ASN A 91 29.36 -0.04 -2.22
C ASN A 91 29.84 1.39 -1.94
N ARG A 92 30.66 1.58 -0.90
CA ARG A 92 31.15 2.90 -0.45
C ARG A 92 32.03 3.58 -1.50
N GLN A 93 32.74 2.79 -2.31
CA GLN A 93 33.62 3.26 -3.39
C GLN A 93 32.84 3.84 -4.59
N ALA A 94 31.58 3.44 -4.80
CA ALA A 94 30.73 3.97 -5.87
C ALA A 94 29.96 5.25 -5.47
N ARG A 95 29.98 5.59 -4.17
CA ARG A 95 29.30 6.75 -3.59
C ARG A 95 30.32 7.87 -3.38
N GLY A 96 30.79 8.41 -4.50
CA GLY A 96 31.63 9.61 -4.49
C GLY A 96 30.88 10.84 -3.95
N PRO A 97 31.58 11.96 -3.71
CA PRO A 97 31.00 13.19 -3.14
C PRO A 97 29.88 13.84 -3.96
N GLY A 98 29.62 13.38 -5.20
CA GLY A 98 28.52 13.85 -6.06
C GLY A 98 27.29 12.93 -6.12
N TYR A 99 27.14 11.96 -5.22
CA TYR A 99 26.02 11.01 -5.27
C TYR A 99 24.69 11.66 -4.85
N SER A 100 23.77 11.88 -5.79
CA SER A 100 22.45 12.47 -5.50
C SER A 100 21.43 11.42 -5.06
N TYR A 101 21.01 11.49 -3.80
CA TYR A 101 19.97 10.63 -3.21
C TYR A 101 18.53 11.04 -3.60
N GLU A 102 18.35 12.18 -4.26
CA GLU A 102 17.04 12.66 -4.71
C GLU A 102 16.44 11.77 -5.81
N THR A 103 17.32 11.19 -6.62
CA THR A 103 16.96 10.29 -7.72
C THR A 103 16.54 8.89 -7.27
N LEU A 104 16.54 8.62 -5.96
CA LEU A 104 16.02 7.37 -5.40
C LEU A 104 14.51 7.28 -5.57
N VAL A 105 14.02 6.11 -5.98
CA VAL A 105 12.59 5.82 -6.08
C VAL A 105 12.28 4.46 -5.46
N ALA A 106 11.07 4.34 -4.89
CA ALA A 106 10.52 3.05 -4.49
C ALA A 106 10.00 2.32 -5.73
N THR A 107 10.30 1.03 -5.82
CA THR A 107 9.93 0.19 -6.98
C THR A 107 8.70 -0.67 -6.76
N ASN A 108 8.21 -0.70 -5.52
CA ASN A 108 7.02 -1.40 -5.11
C ASN A 108 6.09 -0.42 -4.40
N GLY A 109 4.78 -0.65 -4.56
CA GLY A 109 3.75 0.11 -3.87
C GLY A 109 3.48 -0.41 -2.44
N PRO A 110 2.41 0.09 -1.79
CA PRO A 110 2.04 -0.29 -0.44
C PRO A 110 1.70 -1.79 -0.30
N PRO A 111 1.68 -2.34 0.93
CA PRO A 111 1.30 -3.72 1.21
C PRO A 111 -0.05 -4.09 0.57
N THR A 112 -0.19 -5.34 0.12
CA THR A 112 -1.45 -5.84 -0.49
C THR A 112 -2.66 -5.75 0.45
N GLY A 113 -2.45 -5.74 1.76
CA GLY A 113 -3.49 -5.56 2.77
C GLY A 113 -3.69 -4.11 3.24
N CYS A 114 -3.17 -3.11 2.54
CA CYS A 114 -3.22 -1.73 3.00
C CYS A 114 -4.66 -1.22 3.25
N PRO A 115 -4.84 -0.28 4.19
CA PRO A 115 -6.13 0.33 4.48
C PRO A 115 -6.90 0.77 3.23
N LYS A 116 -6.22 1.46 2.30
CA LYS A 116 -6.81 1.89 1.02
C LYS A 116 -7.38 0.73 0.20
N ARG A 117 -6.61 -0.34 0.01
CA ARG A 117 -7.05 -1.49 -0.81
C ARG A 117 -8.21 -2.24 -0.15
N ARG A 118 -8.20 -2.36 1.17
CA ARG A 118 -9.32 -2.92 1.94
C ARG A 118 -10.58 -2.06 1.82
N ARG A 119 -10.44 -0.73 1.86
CA ARG A 119 -11.55 0.21 1.64
C ARG A 119 -12.13 0.07 0.24
N LEU A 120 -11.30 0.11 -0.79
CA LEU A 120 -11.72 -0.08 -2.18
C LEU A 120 -12.40 -1.44 -2.41
N GLN A 121 -11.91 -2.51 -1.78
CA GLN A 121 -12.55 -3.82 -1.84
C GLN A 121 -13.97 -3.78 -1.24
N ARG A 122 -14.15 -3.14 -0.07
CA ARG A 122 -15.49 -3.00 0.52
C ARG A 122 -16.42 -2.12 -0.31
N GLU A 123 -15.90 -1.04 -0.89
CA GLU A 123 -16.66 -0.18 -1.81
C GLU A 123 -17.10 -0.97 -3.05
N ALA A 124 -16.22 -1.82 -3.60
CA ALA A 124 -16.54 -2.70 -4.72
C ALA A 124 -17.57 -3.78 -4.33
N GLU A 125 -17.45 -4.39 -3.16
CA GLU A 125 -18.42 -5.37 -2.64
C GLU A 125 -19.79 -4.73 -2.35
N ALA A 126 -19.82 -3.51 -1.82
CA ALA A 126 -21.05 -2.76 -1.61
C ALA A 126 -21.69 -2.30 -2.94
N ALA A 127 -20.87 -1.95 -3.93
CA ALA A 127 -21.35 -1.60 -5.28
C ALA A 127 -21.82 -2.84 -6.05
N ALA A 128 -21.23 -4.01 -5.81
CA ALA A 128 -21.65 -5.30 -6.36
C ALA A 128 -22.88 -5.88 -5.64
N GLY A 129 -23.84 -5.03 -5.25
CA GLY A 129 -25.12 -5.44 -4.68
C GLY A 129 -25.81 -6.54 -5.51
N VAL A 130 -26.77 -7.25 -4.90
CA VAL A 130 -27.47 -8.37 -5.55
C VAL A 130 -27.93 -7.93 -6.95
N PRO A 131 -27.48 -8.62 -8.02
CA PRO A 131 -27.78 -8.18 -9.38
C PRO A 131 -29.28 -8.25 -9.66
N ASP A 132 -29.74 -7.47 -10.63
CA ASP A 132 -31.13 -7.50 -11.04
C ASP A 132 -31.50 -8.89 -11.58
N GLY A 133 -32.58 -9.49 -11.07
CA GLY A 133 -32.88 -10.89 -11.36
C GLY A 133 -34.08 -11.46 -10.62
N TRP A 134 -34.49 -12.67 -11.00
CA TRP A 134 -35.51 -13.43 -10.30
C TRP A 134 -34.86 -14.23 -9.17
N TYR A 135 -35.38 -14.07 -7.96
CA TYR A 135 -34.91 -14.75 -6.76
C TYR A 135 -36.10 -15.31 -5.98
N PRO A 136 -35.90 -16.29 -5.08
CA PRO A 136 -36.97 -16.81 -4.24
C PRO A 136 -37.70 -15.68 -3.50
N ASP A 137 -39.03 -15.65 -3.58
CA ASP A 137 -39.82 -14.57 -2.97
C ASP A 137 -39.70 -14.65 -1.43
N PRO A 138 -39.11 -13.65 -0.75
CA PRO A 138 -39.05 -13.62 0.71
C PRO A 138 -40.45 -13.54 1.34
N GLN A 139 -41.47 -13.17 0.56
CA GLN A 139 -42.88 -13.13 0.95
C GLN A 139 -43.69 -14.26 0.31
N ALA A 140 -43.08 -15.36 -0.12
CA ALA A 140 -43.78 -16.49 -0.75
C ALA A 140 -44.98 -17.00 0.07
N ALA A 141 -44.91 -16.92 1.40
CA ALA A 141 -46.01 -17.26 2.31
C ALA A 141 -47.28 -16.39 2.13
N TYR A 142 -47.12 -15.16 1.62
CA TYR A 142 -48.21 -14.20 1.38
C TYR A 142 -48.58 -14.07 -0.10
N SER A 143 -47.60 -14.05 -0.99
CA SER A 143 -47.83 -13.89 -2.43
C SER A 143 -48.30 -15.17 -3.12
N GLY A 144 -47.98 -16.34 -2.55
CA GLY A 144 -48.21 -17.64 -3.17
C GLY A 144 -47.35 -17.87 -4.43
N LYS A 145 -46.31 -17.06 -4.64
CA LYS A 145 -45.41 -17.11 -5.80
C LYS A 145 -44.02 -17.60 -5.40
N ALA A 146 -43.34 -18.26 -6.34
CA ALA A 146 -42.05 -18.89 -6.06
C ALA A 146 -40.90 -17.88 -6.15
N GLU A 147 -40.98 -16.97 -7.13
CA GLU A 147 -39.92 -16.00 -7.40
C GLU A 147 -40.47 -14.57 -7.42
N ARG A 148 -39.62 -13.62 -7.00
CA ARG A 148 -39.85 -12.18 -7.11
C ARG A 148 -38.64 -11.53 -7.80
N TYR A 149 -38.89 -10.54 -8.64
CA TYR A 149 -37.83 -9.83 -9.35
C TYR A 149 -37.21 -8.78 -8.42
N PHE A 150 -35.90 -8.86 -8.21
CA PHE A 150 -35.08 -7.88 -7.51
C PHE A 150 -34.50 -6.93 -8.57
N ALA A 151 -34.65 -5.63 -8.36
CA ALA A 151 -34.11 -4.63 -9.26
C ALA A 151 -33.67 -3.39 -8.48
N ASN A 152 -32.55 -2.78 -8.87
CA ASN A 152 -32.05 -1.54 -8.28
C ASN A 152 -31.92 -1.60 -6.74
N GLY A 153 -31.56 -2.76 -6.19
CA GLY A 153 -31.41 -2.92 -4.74
C GLY A 153 -32.72 -3.09 -3.96
N GLN A 154 -33.87 -3.25 -4.63
CA GLN A 154 -35.18 -3.44 -4.01
C GLN A 154 -35.95 -4.62 -4.62
N TRP A 155 -36.78 -5.25 -3.79
CA TRP A 155 -37.76 -6.22 -4.28
C TRP A 155 -38.89 -5.50 -4.99
N THR A 156 -39.14 -5.86 -6.24
CA THR A 156 -40.25 -5.30 -7.02
C THR A 156 -41.57 -6.04 -6.73
N GLU A 157 -42.67 -5.55 -7.27
CA GLU A 157 -43.96 -6.24 -7.22
C GLU A 157 -44.10 -7.36 -8.27
N HIS A 158 -43.11 -7.51 -9.16
CA HIS A 158 -43.12 -8.56 -10.17
C HIS A 158 -42.82 -9.92 -9.52
N THR A 159 -43.82 -10.81 -9.53
CA THR A 159 -43.74 -12.17 -8.97
C THR A 159 -44.12 -13.21 -10.02
N ARG A 160 -43.48 -14.38 -10.03
CA ARG A 160 -43.84 -15.51 -10.90
C ARG A 160 -43.85 -16.85 -10.16
#